data_AF-A0A4D4J0F3-F1
#
_entry.id   AF-A0A4D4J0F3-F1
#
_cell.length_a   1.000
_cell.length_b   1.000
_cell.length_c   1.000
_cell.angle_alpha   90.00
_cell.angle_beta   90.00
_cell.angle_gamma   90.00
#
_symmetry.space_group_name_H-M   'P 1'
#
loop_
_entity.id
_entity.type
_entity.pdbx_description
1 polymer ?
#
loop_
_entity_poly.entity_id
_entity_poly.type
_entity_poly.pdbx_seq_one_letter_code
_entity_poly.pdbx_strand_id
1 'polypeptide(L)'
;MIEFRPVDEAPPEGPPALRISWVRLPMLWWRKVSVVEVDQVKLDPVDRFMVEAATKLGRLDAATFEDLTGLPELAFTALGRRLCTIDLLAPRDGDFVAGGDAARALDEGTVSQRRSTALDFLYLPETDDLLVVEDTLADFERDGPAPFGVAPIPAELHGTTLHGLLSGRIGERRVANLPASVVALDPRGTPDEPINSIAGGNLRPSVPVCPAVEGTATVLLDQERPQATLTVTWHRRGEDADAPSTVDISGAEGLIESWRRIAERPGEPEHRAAAVRALTGVALPADALRPAGPGCFSLALTGRYAQAVTRQGALPRRVGLEIRAEQVHLLGTVEFTPADDEAERIFALEEFVGRLAERPAGAVDVVAAEPETVREVGGPQAVWRRAWQLGHRRMVHALREAEDFDYARN
;
A
#
# COMPACT_ATOMS: atom_id res chain seq x y z
N MET A 1 1.11 22.77 2.07
CA MET A 1 0.01 23.26 2.95
C MET A 1 -0.89 22.08 3.25
N ILE A 2 -1.55 22.05 4.42
CA ILE A 2 -2.45 20.95 4.80
C ILE A 2 -3.80 21.54 5.16
N GLU A 3 -4.85 20.90 4.69
CA GLU A 3 -6.22 21.22 5.01
C GLU A 3 -6.90 20.01 5.66
N PHE A 4 -7.85 20.28 6.57
CA PHE A 4 -8.64 19.27 7.26
C PHE A 4 -10.11 19.51 6.95
N ARG A 5 -10.84 18.44 6.58
CA ARG A 5 -12.26 18.52 6.27
C ARG A 5 -13.02 17.36 6.93
N PRO A 6 -14.14 17.61 7.64
CA PRO A 6 -14.98 16.53 8.13
C PRO A 6 -15.69 15.84 6.96
N VAL A 7 -15.85 14.51 7.06
CA VAL A 7 -16.63 13.69 6.13
C VAL A 7 -17.68 12.95 6.93
N ASP A 8 -18.95 13.03 6.48
CA ASP A 8 -20.11 12.57 7.24
C ASP A 8 -20.07 11.06 7.54
N GLU A 9 -19.46 10.26 6.65
CA GLU A 9 -19.31 8.82 6.82
C GLU A 9 -17.89 8.49 7.28
N ALA A 10 -17.76 7.96 8.50
CA ALA A 10 -16.50 7.41 8.97
C ALA A 10 -16.16 6.15 8.16
N PRO A 11 -14.88 5.90 7.82
CA PRO A 11 -14.52 4.68 7.14
C PRO A 11 -14.88 3.43 7.99
N PRO A 12 -15.23 2.31 7.34
CA PRO A 12 -15.67 1.11 8.06
C PRO A 12 -14.61 0.60 9.05
N GLU A 13 -15.08 0.00 10.14
CA GLU A 13 -14.20 -0.63 11.15
C GLU A 13 -13.40 -1.78 10.56
N GLY A 14 -12.17 -1.92 11.03
CA GLY A 14 -11.24 -2.95 10.60
C GLY A 14 -10.26 -2.47 9.52
N PRO A 15 -9.43 -3.39 9.00
CA PRO A 15 -8.48 -3.07 7.94
C PRO A 15 -9.18 -2.45 6.72
N PRO A 16 -8.53 -1.52 6.00
CA PRO A 16 -7.13 -1.08 6.09
C PRO A 16 -6.78 -0.04 7.16
N ALA A 17 -5.50 0.01 7.53
CA ALA A 17 -4.94 0.93 8.51
C ALA A 17 -4.76 2.35 7.96
N LEU A 18 -4.52 2.52 6.66
CA LEU A 18 -4.57 3.82 5.98
C LEU A 18 -5.46 3.72 4.73
N ARG A 19 -6.30 4.75 4.53
CA ARG A 19 -7.16 4.89 3.35
C ARG A 19 -6.81 6.18 2.65
N ILE A 20 -6.43 6.07 1.38
CA ILE A 20 -6.09 7.19 0.52
C ILE A 20 -7.27 7.39 -0.42
N SER A 21 -8.05 8.44 -0.18
CA SER A 21 -9.23 8.77 -1.01
C SER A 21 -8.85 9.41 -2.34
N TRP A 22 -7.64 9.95 -2.44
CA TRP A 22 -7.10 10.52 -3.65
C TRP A 22 -5.57 10.60 -3.54
N VAL A 23 -4.86 10.25 -4.60
CA VAL A 23 -3.42 10.47 -4.72
C VAL A 23 -3.05 10.74 -6.16
N ARG A 24 -2.12 11.65 -6.34
CA ARG A 24 -1.39 11.84 -7.59
C ARG A 24 0.02 11.28 -7.41
N LEU A 25 0.33 10.19 -8.09
CA LEU A 25 1.57 9.46 -7.92
C LEU A 25 2.41 9.51 -9.22
N PRO A 26 3.55 10.22 -9.21
CA PRO A 26 4.57 10.08 -10.25
C PRO A 26 5.15 8.67 -10.23
N MET A 27 5.26 8.03 -11.39
CA MET A 27 5.82 6.69 -11.48
C MET A 27 6.48 6.43 -12.83
N LEU A 28 7.49 5.57 -12.82
CA LEU A 28 8.10 4.97 -14.00
C LEU A 28 7.97 3.46 -13.89
N TRP A 29 7.69 2.78 -14.99
CA TRP A 29 7.65 1.32 -15.01
C TRP A 29 8.37 0.77 -16.23
N TRP A 30 8.96 -0.41 -16.07
CA TRP A 30 9.68 -1.11 -17.11
C TRP A 30 9.33 -2.57 -17.06
N ARG A 31 8.92 -3.12 -18.20
CA ARG A 31 8.48 -4.51 -18.29
C ARG A 31 9.52 -5.39 -18.93
N LYS A 32 9.49 -6.66 -18.54
CA LYS A 32 10.33 -7.74 -19.05
C LYS A 32 11.82 -7.38 -19.04
N VAL A 33 12.25 -6.68 -18.00
CA VAL A 33 13.66 -6.34 -17.80
C VAL A 33 14.41 -7.63 -17.51
N SER A 34 15.41 -7.93 -18.33
CA SER A 34 16.17 -9.18 -18.22
C SER A 34 17.12 -9.13 -17.03
N VAL A 35 17.02 -10.10 -16.14
CA VAL A 35 17.81 -10.23 -14.91
C VAL A 35 18.49 -11.59 -14.86
N VAL A 36 19.61 -11.66 -14.13
CA VAL A 36 20.37 -12.87 -13.89
C VAL A 36 20.02 -13.43 -12.51
N GLU A 37 19.45 -14.63 -12.50
CA GLU A 37 19.23 -15.44 -11.32
C GLU A 37 20.36 -16.43 -11.11
N VAL A 38 20.68 -16.71 -9.85
CA VAL A 38 21.59 -17.76 -9.42
C VAL A 38 20.82 -18.76 -8.59
N ASP A 39 20.64 -19.96 -9.15
CA ASP A 39 20.07 -21.11 -8.45
C ASP A 39 21.19 -22.00 -7.92
N GLN A 40 21.01 -22.55 -6.71
CA GLN A 40 21.85 -23.65 -6.24
C GLN A 40 21.27 -24.97 -6.71
N VAL A 41 21.95 -25.64 -7.63
CA VAL A 41 21.54 -26.94 -8.17
C VAL A 41 22.43 -28.02 -7.57
N LYS A 42 21.83 -29.09 -7.07
CA LYS A 42 22.60 -30.24 -6.56
C LYS A 42 23.38 -30.90 -7.70
N LEU A 43 24.64 -31.23 -7.45
CA LEU A 43 25.45 -31.98 -8.40
C LEU A 43 24.88 -33.40 -8.55
N ASP A 44 24.62 -33.82 -9.79
CA ASP A 44 24.31 -35.20 -10.06
C ASP A 44 25.50 -36.11 -9.71
N PRO A 45 25.28 -37.39 -9.36
CA PRO A 45 26.35 -38.29 -8.98
C PRO A 45 27.46 -38.40 -10.03
N VAL A 46 27.09 -38.35 -11.32
CA VAL A 46 28.04 -38.42 -12.44
C VAL A 46 28.85 -37.12 -12.56
N ASP A 47 28.22 -35.96 -12.38
CA ASP A 47 28.92 -34.66 -12.38
C ASP A 47 29.90 -34.58 -11.22
N ARG A 48 29.45 -34.95 -10.02
CA ARG A 48 30.29 -35.01 -8.83
C ARG A 48 31.48 -35.93 -9.06
N PHE A 49 31.26 -37.11 -9.64
CA PHE A 49 32.34 -38.03 -9.99
C PHE A 49 33.36 -37.41 -10.94
N MET A 50 32.91 -36.78 -12.04
CA MET A 50 33.83 -36.16 -13.01
C MET A 50 34.68 -35.05 -12.38
N VAL A 51 34.06 -34.16 -11.60
CA VAL A 51 34.76 -33.06 -10.93
C VAL A 51 35.72 -33.60 -9.86
N GLU A 52 35.30 -34.61 -9.09
CA GLU A 52 36.14 -35.24 -8.07
C GLU A 52 37.33 -35.98 -8.68
N ALA A 53 37.11 -36.73 -9.77
CA ALA A 53 38.16 -37.44 -10.49
C ALA A 53 39.16 -36.46 -11.12
N ALA A 54 38.70 -35.40 -11.79
CA ALA A 54 39.57 -34.36 -12.34
C ALA A 54 40.38 -33.64 -11.25
N THR A 55 39.78 -33.42 -10.06
CA THR A 55 40.45 -32.79 -8.92
C THR A 55 41.50 -33.72 -8.29
N LYS A 56 41.19 -35.00 -8.11
CA LYS A 56 42.09 -35.98 -7.47
C LYS A 56 43.20 -36.49 -8.37
N LEU A 57 42.89 -36.72 -9.65
CA LEU A 57 43.85 -37.25 -10.64
C LEU A 57 44.64 -36.13 -11.32
N GLY A 58 44.22 -34.87 -11.17
CA GLY A 58 44.80 -33.69 -11.83
C GLY A 58 44.38 -33.54 -13.29
N ARG A 59 43.92 -34.62 -13.93
CA ARG A 59 43.37 -34.68 -15.28
C ARG A 59 42.48 -35.91 -15.40
N LEU A 60 41.35 -35.78 -16.08
CA LEU A 60 40.45 -36.87 -16.43
C LEU A 60 40.37 -36.99 -17.95
N ASP A 61 40.78 -38.13 -18.49
CA ASP A 61 40.66 -38.48 -19.91
C ASP A 61 39.46 -39.41 -20.18
N ALA A 62 39.07 -39.52 -21.44
CA ALA A 62 37.88 -40.27 -21.85
C ALA A 62 37.98 -41.77 -21.52
N ALA A 63 39.16 -42.37 -21.69
CA ALA A 63 39.40 -43.78 -21.41
C ALA A 63 39.23 -44.08 -19.91
N THR A 64 39.81 -43.25 -19.04
CA THR A 64 39.66 -43.38 -17.58
C THR A 64 38.20 -43.21 -17.15
N PHE A 65 37.47 -42.28 -17.79
CA PHE A 65 36.05 -42.09 -17.50
C PHE A 65 35.21 -43.30 -17.91
N GLU A 66 35.43 -43.87 -19.10
CA GLU A 66 34.73 -45.06 -19.58
C GLU A 66 35.03 -46.28 -18.69
N ASP A 67 36.30 -46.48 -18.31
CA ASP A 67 36.71 -47.57 -17.43
C ASP A 67 36.04 -47.52 -16.05
N LEU A 68 35.87 -46.31 -15.49
CA LEU A 68 35.33 -46.13 -14.14
C LEU A 68 33.80 -46.08 -14.10
N THR A 69 33.15 -45.60 -15.16
CA THR A 69 31.69 -45.36 -15.17
C THR A 69 30.92 -46.33 -16.06
N GLY A 70 31.60 -46.97 -17.02
CA GLY A 70 30.98 -47.76 -18.09
C GLY A 70 30.22 -46.91 -19.12
N LEU A 71 30.37 -45.58 -19.11
CA LEU A 71 29.71 -44.67 -20.04
C LEU A 71 30.61 -44.34 -21.22
N PRO A 72 30.06 -44.20 -22.44
CA PRO A 72 30.86 -43.98 -23.66
C PRO A 72 31.50 -42.59 -23.70
N GLU A 73 32.57 -42.44 -24.47
CA GLU A 73 33.29 -41.18 -24.72
C GLU A 73 32.37 -40.00 -25.14
N LEU A 74 31.28 -40.28 -25.85
CA LEU A 74 30.31 -39.25 -26.21
C LEU A 74 29.68 -38.59 -24.96
N ALA A 75 29.38 -39.37 -23.92
CA ALA A 75 28.87 -38.89 -22.65
C ALA A 75 29.92 -38.06 -21.91
N PHE A 76 31.18 -38.53 -21.89
CA PHE A 76 32.32 -37.79 -21.34
C PHE A 76 32.43 -36.39 -21.95
N THR A 77 32.40 -36.31 -23.29
CA THR A 77 32.54 -35.04 -24.01
C THR A 77 31.36 -34.11 -23.74
N ALA A 78 30.13 -34.63 -23.71
CA ALA A 78 28.92 -33.85 -23.47
C ALA A 78 28.86 -33.30 -22.03
N LEU A 79 29.12 -34.16 -21.04
CA LEU A 79 29.14 -33.78 -19.63
C LEU A 79 30.29 -32.80 -19.34
N GLY A 80 31.49 -33.08 -19.85
CA GLY A 80 32.64 -32.21 -19.68
C GLY A 80 32.40 -30.82 -20.26
N ARG A 81 31.84 -30.71 -21.48
CA ARG A 81 31.46 -29.41 -22.07
C ARG A 81 30.46 -28.66 -21.20
N ARG A 82 29.43 -29.34 -20.68
CA ARG A 82 28.45 -28.75 -19.78
C ARG A 82 29.12 -28.24 -18.50
N LEU A 83 29.97 -29.04 -17.86
CA LEU A 83 30.68 -28.66 -16.63
C LEU A 83 31.68 -27.52 -16.86
N CYS A 84 32.26 -27.42 -18.06
CA CYS A 84 33.07 -26.27 -18.45
C CYS A 84 32.27 -24.96 -18.55
N THR A 85 31.01 -25.00 -18.98
CA THR A 85 30.18 -23.78 -19.06
C THR A 85 29.85 -23.17 -17.69
N ILE A 86 30.01 -23.93 -16.61
CA ILE A 86 29.78 -23.52 -15.22
C ILE A 86 31.09 -23.52 -14.40
N ASP A 87 32.25 -23.50 -15.07
CA ASP A 87 33.60 -23.41 -14.49
C ASP A 87 33.94 -24.49 -13.43
N LEU A 88 33.28 -25.65 -13.52
CA LEU A 88 33.62 -26.81 -12.68
C LEU A 88 34.75 -27.64 -13.29
N LEU A 89 34.87 -27.62 -14.63
CA LEU A 89 35.97 -28.22 -15.37
C LEU A 89 36.55 -27.22 -16.36
N ALA A 90 37.79 -27.43 -16.79
CA ALA A 90 38.40 -26.69 -17.87
C ALA A 90 38.98 -27.66 -18.92
N PRO A 91 38.81 -27.38 -20.23
CA PRO A 91 39.36 -28.24 -21.27
C PRO A 91 40.88 -28.09 -21.34
N ARG A 92 41.60 -29.21 -21.46
CA ARG A 92 43.05 -29.23 -21.65
C ARG A 92 43.46 -30.42 -22.52
N ASP A 93 43.96 -30.13 -23.72
CA ASP A 93 44.51 -31.13 -24.65
C ASP A 93 43.56 -32.31 -24.98
N GLY A 94 42.24 -32.06 -25.01
CA GLY A 94 41.22 -33.09 -25.25
C GLY A 94 40.67 -33.75 -23.97
N ASP A 95 41.28 -33.47 -22.83
CA ASP A 95 40.87 -33.94 -21.51
C ASP A 95 40.25 -32.81 -20.68
N PHE A 96 39.81 -33.12 -19.46
CA PHE A 96 39.32 -32.13 -18.51
C PHE A 96 40.17 -32.08 -17.25
N VAL A 97 40.41 -30.86 -16.76
CA VAL A 97 41.02 -30.58 -15.46
C VAL A 97 40.01 -29.85 -14.57
N ALA A 98 40.25 -29.83 -13.26
CA ALA A 98 39.39 -29.09 -12.33
C ALA A 98 39.37 -27.58 -12.67
N GLY A 99 38.17 -27.00 -12.74
CA GLY A 99 37.96 -25.56 -12.92
C GLY A 99 38.11 -24.75 -11.64
N GLY A 100 37.91 -23.44 -11.72
CA GLY A 100 38.08 -22.53 -10.57
C GLY A 100 37.11 -22.80 -9.42
N ASP A 101 35.88 -23.21 -9.74
CA ASP A 101 34.80 -23.45 -8.76
C ASP A 101 34.69 -24.91 -8.30
N ALA A 102 35.53 -25.81 -8.83
CA ALA A 102 35.45 -27.26 -8.59
C ALA A 102 35.49 -27.66 -7.11
N ALA A 103 36.47 -27.13 -6.36
CA ALA A 103 36.66 -27.48 -4.95
C ALA A 103 35.46 -27.06 -4.09
N ARG A 104 34.99 -25.83 -4.27
CA ARG A 104 33.82 -25.30 -3.56
C ARG A 104 32.56 -26.10 -3.85
N ALA A 105 32.32 -26.43 -5.12
CA ALA A 105 31.14 -27.21 -5.52
C ALA A 105 31.15 -28.65 -4.98
N LEU A 106 32.33 -29.28 -4.84
CA LEU A 106 32.45 -30.61 -4.23
C LEU A 106 32.18 -30.59 -2.72
N ASP A 107 32.67 -29.56 -2.03
CA ASP A 107 32.47 -29.34 -0.60
C ASP A 107 30.99 -29.06 -0.27
N GLU A 108 30.36 -28.15 -1.02
CA GLU A 108 28.96 -27.76 -0.82
C GLU A 108 27.97 -28.80 -1.40
N GLY A 109 28.41 -29.61 -2.36
CA GLY A 109 27.56 -30.57 -3.09
C GLY A 109 26.56 -29.92 -4.06
N THR A 110 26.68 -28.62 -4.28
CA THR A 110 25.82 -27.81 -5.15
C THR A 110 26.66 -26.95 -6.08
N VAL A 111 26.09 -26.58 -7.22
CA VAL A 111 26.66 -25.60 -8.15
C VAL A 111 25.70 -24.44 -8.36
N SER A 112 26.27 -23.25 -8.44
CA SER A 112 25.54 -22.03 -8.74
C SER A 112 25.28 -21.95 -10.24
N GLN A 113 24.04 -22.19 -10.67
CA GLN A 113 23.62 -22.07 -12.06
C GLN A 113 23.05 -20.68 -12.32
N ARG A 114 23.64 -19.95 -13.27
CA ARG A 114 23.10 -18.68 -13.74
C ARG A 114 22.02 -18.89 -14.80
N ARG A 115 20.89 -18.21 -14.65
CA ARG A 115 19.78 -18.21 -15.61
C ARG A 115 19.34 -16.77 -15.87
N SER A 116 18.90 -16.51 -17.10
CA SER A 116 18.31 -15.21 -17.45
C SER A 116 16.79 -15.36 -17.37
N THR A 117 16.14 -14.47 -16.64
CA THR A 117 14.68 -14.35 -16.55
C THR A 117 14.27 -12.90 -16.76
N ALA A 118 12.97 -12.62 -16.80
CA ALA A 118 12.44 -11.28 -17.03
C ALA A 118 11.51 -10.87 -15.88
N LEU A 119 11.73 -9.66 -15.34
CA LEU A 119 10.92 -9.08 -14.26
C LEU A 119 10.34 -7.72 -14.68
N ASP A 120 9.21 -7.36 -14.09
CA ASP A 120 8.60 -6.04 -14.26
C ASP A 120 8.93 -5.18 -13.03
N PHE A 121 9.38 -3.94 -13.29
CA PHE A 121 9.84 -2.99 -12.27
C PHE A 121 8.94 -1.76 -12.23
N LEU A 122 8.64 -1.27 -11.03
CA LEU A 122 7.97 -0.01 -10.76
C LEU A 122 8.87 0.88 -9.90
N TYR A 123 9.08 2.11 -10.32
CA TYR A 123 9.89 3.11 -9.63
C TYR A 123 9.06 4.34 -9.27
N LEU A 124 9.17 4.76 -8.01
CA LEU A 124 8.48 5.91 -7.43
C LEU A 124 9.50 7.02 -7.15
N PRO A 125 9.67 7.99 -8.06
CA PRO A 125 10.75 8.97 -7.98
C PRO A 125 10.70 9.88 -6.75
N GLU A 126 9.51 10.19 -6.22
CA GLU A 126 9.41 11.09 -5.06
C GLU A 126 9.94 10.47 -3.77
N THR A 127 9.92 9.14 -3.67
CA THR A 127 10.33 8.40 -2.47
C THR A 127 11.55 7.52 -2.69
N ASP A 128 12.08 7.48 -3.92
CA ASP A 128 13.19 6.61 -4.34
C ASP A 128 12.91 5.12 -4.04
N ASP A 129 11.64 4.73 -4.09
CA ASP A 129 11.23 3.32 -3.95
C ASP A 129 11.30 2.62 -5.32
N LEU A 130 11.96 1.47 -5.36
CA LEU A 130 12.04 0.61 -6.53
C LEU A 130 11.54 -0.79 -6.16
N LEU A 131 10.60 -1.30 -6.94
CA LEU A 131 9.83 -2.51 -6.62
C LEU A 131 9.86 -3.45 -7.82
N VAL A 132 9.89 -4.75 -7.56
CA VAL A 132 9.44 -5.77 -8.51
C VAL A 132 7.93 -5.96 -8.32
N VAL A 133 7.18 -5.92 -9.41
CA VAL A 133 5.71 -6.06 -9.40
C VAL A 133 5.32 -7.28 -10.23
N GLU A 134 4.59 -8.21 -9.63
CA GLU A 134 4.15 -9.44 -10.30
C GLU A 134 2.81 -9.24 -11.01
N ASP A 135 2.75 -9.59 -12.30
CA ASP A 135 1.56 -9.74 -13.17
C ASP A 135 0.60 -8.53 -13.33
N THR A 136 0.62 -7.51 -12.49
CA THR A 136 -0.33 -6.38 -12.57
C THR A 136 0.09 -5.31 -13.55
N LEU A 137 1.40 -5.14 -13.82
CA LEU A 137 1.88 -4.13 -14.77
C LEU A 137 1.52 -4.46 -16.21
N ALA A 138 1.33 -5.74 -16.55
CA ALA A 138 0.88 -6.16 -17.86
C ALA A 138 -0.55 -5.68 -18.17
N ASP A 139 -1.44 -5.86 -17.21
CA ASP A 139 -2.82 -5.38 -17.29
C ASP A 139 -2.85 -3.85 -17.27
N PHE A 140 -2.09 -3.23 -16.35
CA PHE A 140 -1.94 -1.77 -16.28
C PHE A 140 -1.56 -1.14 -17.62
N GLU A 141 -0.56 -1.69 -18.33
CA GLU A 141 -0.11 -1.13 -19.60
C GLU A 141 -1.09 -1.41 -20.75
N ARG A 142 -1.74 -2.58 -20.75
CA ARG A 142 -2.77 -2.95 -21.73
C ARG A 142 -3.98 -2.02 -21.64
N ASP A 143 -4.37 -1.68 -20.42
CA ASP A 143 -5.52 -0.82 -20.14
C ASP A 143 -5.24 0.65 -20.56
N GLY A 144 -3.97 0.99 -20.79
CA GLY A 144 -3.54 2.21 -21.46
C GLY A 144 -3.86 3.50 -20.72
N PRO A 145 -3.45 3.66 -19.43
CA PRO A 145 -3.58 4.89 -18.67
C PRO A 145 -3.30 6.14 -19.50
N ALA A 146 -4.26 7.04 -19.61
CA ALA A 146 -3.91 8.42 -19.88
C ALA A 146 -3.31 8.98 -18.58
N PRO A 147 -2.03 9.41 -18.56
CA PRO A 147 -1.48 10.04 -17.36
C PRO A 147 -2.30 11.29 -17.06
N PHE A 148 -2.67 11.48 -15.78
CA PHE A 148 -3.36 12.70 -15.33
C PHE A 148 -2.52 13.94 -15.64
N GLY A 149 -1.20 13.81 -15.51
CA GLY A 149 -0.26 14.82 -15.90
C GLY A 149 1.17 14.29 -15.89
N VAL A 150 2.10 15.21 -15.76
CA VAL A 150 3.53 14.90 -15.67
C VAL A 150 4.11 15.51 -14.40
N ALA A 151 5.19 14.91 -13.88
CA ALA A 151 5.94 15.41 -12.74
C ALA A 151 7.44 15.40 -13.04
N PRO A 152 8.21 16.38 -12.55
CA PRO A 152 9.65 16.43 -12.79
C PRO A 152 10.33 15.22 -12.17
N ILE A 153 11.28 14.63 -12.89
CA ILE A 153 12.18 13.62 -12.34
C ILE A 153 13.18 14.31 -11.40
N PRO A 154 13.51 13.70 -10.24
CA PRO A 154 14.55 14.17 -9.33
C PRO A 154 15.88 14.43 -10.04
N ALA A 155 16.58 15.49 -9.64
CA ALA A 155 17.81 15.93 -10.30
C ALA A 155 18.91 14.86 -10.30
N GLU A 156 18.90 13.99 -9.28
CA GLU A 156 19.84 12.89 -9.09
C GLU A 156 19.75 11.84 -10.20
N LEU A 157 18.59 11.74 -10.88
CA LEU A 157 18.37 10.80 -11.97
C LEU A 157 18.61 11.41 -13.35
N HIS A 158 18.92 12.70 -13.44
CA HIS A 158 19.13 13.35 -14.72
C HIS A 158 20.37 12.77 -15.42
N GLY A 159 20.18 12.24 -16.64
CA GLY A 159 21.25 11.59 -17.40
C GLY A 159 21.63 10.18 -16.93
N THR A 160 20.93 9.64 -15.92
CA THR A 160 21.11 8.24 -15.49
C THR A 160 20.43 7.30 -16.49
N THR A 161 21.06 6.18 -16.83
CA THR A 161 20.46 5.14 -17.67
C THR A 161 19.62 4.17 -16.84
N LEU A 162 18.65 3.52 -17.50
CA LEU A 162 17.87 2.47 -16.86
C LEU A 162 18.78 1.38 -16.25
N HIS A 163 19.76 0.93 -17.01
CA HIS A 163 20.74 -0.04 -16.56
C HIS A 163 21.51 0.47 -15.33
N GLY A 164 21.97 1.72 -15.35
CA GLY A 164 22.69 2.33 -14.22
C GLY A 164 21.85 2.38 -12.94
N LEU A 165 20.59 2.83 -13.05
CA LEU A 165 19.67 2.91 -11.91
C LEU A 165 19.40 1.52 -11.31
N LEU A 166 18.97 0.56 -12.14
CA LEU A 166 18.59 -0.77 -11.67
C LEU A 166 19.80 -1.55 -11.15
N SER A 167 20.94 -1.53 -11.84
CA SER A 167 22.16 -2.24 -11.40
C SER A 167 22.67 -1.70 -10.06
N GLY A 168 22.64 -0.37 -9.88
CA GLY A 168 23.01 0.27 -8.61
C GLY A 168 22.10 -0.19 -7.47
N ARG A 169 20.78 -0.13 -7.66
CA ARG A 169 19.80 -0.51 -6.63
C ARG A 169 19.80 -2.00 -6.32
N ILE A 170 19.99 -2.87 -7.32
CA ILE A 170 20.15 -4.32 -7.11
C ILE A 170 21.41 -4.60 -6.30
N GLY A 171 22.54 -3.97 -6.65
CA GLY A 171 23.80 -4.11 -5.92
C GLY A 171 23.71 -3.62 -4.48
N GLU A 172 22.95 -2.55 -4.23
CA GLU A 172 22.66 -2.01 -2.90
C GLU A 172 21.58 -2.79 -2.13
N ARG A 173 20.94 -3.78 -2.75
CA ARG A 173 19.77 -4.51 -2.21
C ARG A 173 18.62 -3.58 -1.79
N ARG A 174 18.38 -2.53 -2.59
CA ARG A 174 17.32 -1.53 -2.37
C ARG A 174 16.10 -1.73 -3.27
N VAL A 175 15.95 -2.92 -3.86
CA VAL A 175 14.77 -3.28 -4.66
C VAL A 175 13.83 -4.12 -3.81
N ALA A 176 12.63 -3.61 -3.54
CA ALA A 176 11.63 -4.38 -2.80
C ALA A 176 11.07 -5.51 -3.68
N ASN A 177 10.69 -6.61 -3.04
CA ASN A 177 10.16 -7.82 -3.66
C ASN A 177 11.09 -8.47 -4.71
N LEU A 178 12.37 -8.08 -4.74
CA LEU A 178 13.35 -8.74 -5.61
C LEU A 178 13.57 -10.19 -5.12
N PRO A 179 13.38 -11.21 -5.98
CA PRO A 179 13.69 -12.58 -5.60
C PRO A 179 15.15 -12.71 -5.16
N ALA A 180 15.39 -13.42 -4.05
CA ALA A 180 16.73 -13.56 -3.48
C ALA A 180 17.73 -14.27 -4.43
N SER A 181 17.23 -14.99 -5.43
CA SER A 181 18.02 -15.61 -6.50
C SER A 181 18.58 -14.57 -7.49
N VAL A 182 17.98 -13.39 -7.62
CA VAL A 182 18.43 -12.37 -8.58
C VAL A 182 19.67 -11.66 -8.05
N VAL A 183 20.75 -11.68 -8.85
CA VAL A 183 22.05 -11.12 -8.46
C VAL A 183 22.49 -9.93 -9.30
N ALA A 184 21.95 -9.77 -10.51
CA ALA A 184 22.33 -8.70 -11.43
C ALA A 184 21.30 -8.53 -12.55
N LEU A 185 21.44 -7.45 -13.33
CA LEU A 185 20.79 -7.33 -14.63
C LEU A 185 21.51 -8.17 -15.69
N ASP A 186 20.77 -8.66 -16.68
CA ASP A 186 21.37 -9.25 -17.88
C ASP A 186 21.82 -8.11 -18.83
N PRO A 187 23.13 -7.97 -19.09
CA PRO A 187 23.67 -6.90 -19.95
C PRO A 187 23.21 -7.02 -21.42
N ARG A 188 22.66 -8.15 -21.84
CA ARG A 188 22.22 -8.37 -23.23
C ARG A 188 20.75 -7.97 -23.46
N GLY A 189 19.96 -7.87 -22.41
CA GLY A 189 18.50 -7.68 -22.50
C GLY A 189 17.99 -6.37 -21.90
N THR A 190 18.83 -5.62 -21.19
CA THR A 190 18.42 -4.35 -20.56
C THR A 190 18.76 -3.16 -21.46
N PRO A 191 17.79 -2.31 -21.85
CA PRO A 191 18.07 -1.09 -22.58
C PRO A 191 19.01 -0.17 -21.76
N ASP A 192 20.10 0.28 -22.37
CA ASP A 192 21.01 1.28 -21.78
C ASP A 192 20.66 2.69 -22.27
N GLU A 193 19.37 2.97 -22.38
CA GLU A 193 18.88 4.30 -22.73
C GLU A 193 18.82 5.17 -21.48
N PRO A 194 19.17 6.46 -21.58
CA PRO A 194 18.94 7.39 -20.49
C PRO A 194 17.45 7.41 -20.15
N ILE A 195 17.12 7.61 -18.87
CA ILE A 195 15.75 7.70 -18.37
C ILE A 195 15.14 9.00 -18.93
N ASN A 196 14.76 8.94 -20.19
CA ASN A 196 14.22 10.05 -20.97
C ASN A 196 12.71 9.98 -20.87
N SER A 197 12.23 10.44 -19.74
CA SER A 197 10.82 10.50 -19.45
C SER A 197 10.16 11.54 -20.37
N ILE A 198 9.03 11.13 -20.97
CA ILE A 198 8.22 11.80 -22.00
C ILE A 198 8.52 13.29 -22.14
N ALA A 199 9.08 13.71 -23.29
CA ALA A 199 9.18 15.13 -23.66
C ALA A 199 7.78 15.71 -23.98
N GLY A 200 6.97 15.86 -22.94
CA GLY A 200 5.58 16.28 -23.00
C GLY A 200 5.42 17.68 -22.44
N GLY A 201 5.83 18.69 -23.22
CA GLY A 201 5.46 20.08 -22.93
C GLY A 201 6.59 21.07 -23.22
N ASN A 202 6.21 22.25 -23.68
CA ASN A 202 7.06 23.40 -23.96
C ASN A 202 7.73 24.01 -22.70
N LEU A 203 8.19 23.19 -21.75
CA LEU A 203 8.96 23.63 -20.59
C LEU A 203 10.41 23.84 -21.04
N ARG A 204 10.88 25.08 -20.98
CA ARG A 204 12.27 25.45 -21.24
C ARG A 204 12.93 25.91 -19.93
N PRO A 205 14.09 25.35 -19.52
CA PRO A 205 14.71 24.15 -20.10
C PRO A 205 13.85 22.89 -19.89
N SER A 206 13.99 21.90 -20.77
CA SER A 206 13.23 20.65 -20.72
C SER A 206 13.72 19.80 -19.55
N VAL A 207 13.13 20.00 -18.38
CA VAL A 207 13.32 19.10 -17.23
C VAL A 207 12.73 17.74 -17.63
N PRO A 208 13.44 16.63 -17.49
CA PRO A 208 12.86 15.31 -17.70
C PRO A 208 11.64 15.12 -16.80
N VAL A 209 10.49 14.73 -17.37
CA VAL A 209 9.25 14.51 -16.62
C VAL A 209 8.70 13.10 -16.76
N CYS A 210 8.25 12.49 -15.66
CA CYS A 210 7.60 11.18 -15.64
C CYS A 210 6.06 11.33 -15.64
N PRO A 211 5.31 10.32 -16.11
CA PRO A 211 3.86 10.32 -15.99
C PRO A 211 3.45 10.31 -14.51
N ALA A 212 2.40 11.07 -14.20
CA ALA A 212 1.73 11.05 -12.91
C ALA A 212 0.32 10.48 -13.10
N VAL A 213 0.00 9.45 -12.33
CA VAL A 213 -1.32 8.82 -12.33
C VAL A 213 -2.15 9.31 -11.16
N GLU A 214 -3.48 9.27 -11.31
CA GLU A 214 -4.42 9.60 -10.24
C GLU A 214 -5.16 8.35 -9.79
N GLY A 215 -5.31 8.18 -8.49
CA GLY A 215 -5.99 7.01 -7.96
C GLY A 215 -6.38 7.11 -6.50
N THR A 216 -6.78 5.97 -5.97
CA THR A 216 -7.02 5.72 -4.55
C THR A 216 -6.07 4.61 -4.10
N ALA A 217 -5.80 4.51 -2.80
CA ALA A 217 -4.97 3.43 -2.29
C ALA A 217 -5.44 2.97 -0.91
N THR A 218 -5.09 1.74 -0.60
CA THR A 218 -5.31 1.15 0.73
C THR A 218 -4.01 0.56 1.24
N VAL A 219 -3.73 0.75 2.52
CA VAL A 219 -2.53 0.20 3.18
C VAL A 219 -2.92 -0.60 4.40
N LEU A 220 -2.50 -1.86 4.43
CA LEU A 220 -2.52 -2.73 5.60
C LEU A 220 -1.17 -2.61 6.30
N LEU A 221 -1.19 -2.05 7.51
CA LEU A 221 -0.03 -1.98 8.39
C LEU A 221 -0.06 -3.20 9.33
N ASP A 222 0.36 -4.37 8.85
CA ASP A 222 0.58 -5.56 9.69
C ASP A 222 2.08 -5.73 10.01
N GLN A 223 2.39 -6.41 11.12
CA GLN A 223 3.63 -6.28 11.90
C GLN A 223 4.93 -6.72 11.21
N GLU A 224 4.86 -7.41 10.06
CA GLU A 224 6.07 -7.85 9.34
C GLU A 224 6.33 -7.09 8.04
N ARG A 225 5.30 -6.82 7.23
CA ARG A 225 5.43 -6.06 5.98
C ARG A 225 4.14 -5.31 5.64
N PRO A 226 4.20 -3.97 5.48
CA PRO A 226 3.07 -3.21 4.96
C PRO A 226 2.64 -3.72 3.58
N GLN A 227 1.36 -4.06 3.44
CA GLN A 227 0.76 -4.38 2.15
C GLN A 227 0.03 -3.14 1.63
N ALA A 228 0.27 -2.77 0.38
CA ALA A 228 -0.32 -1.58 -0.20
C ALA A 228 -0.80 -1.85 -1.61
N THR A 229 -2.05 -1.47 -1.89
CA THR A 229 -2.65 -1.60 -3.22
C THR A 229 -3.07 -0.23 -3.71
N LEU A 230 -2.60 0.13 -4.90
CA LEU A 230 -2.99 1.33 -5.62
C LEU A 230 -4.08 0.97 -6.63
N THR A 231 -5.21 1.66 -6.57
CA THR A 231 -6.30 1.56 -7.54
C THR A 231 -6.30 2.82 -8.38
N VAL A 232 -5.93 2.72 -9.65
CA VAL A 232 -5.80 3.85 -10.55
C VAL A 232 -7.12 4.06 -11.29
N THR A 233 -7.61 5.31 -11.31
CA THR A 233 -8.89 5.66 -11.94
C THR A 233 -8.62 6.24 -13.33
N TRP A 234 -9.32 5.72 -14.34
CA TRP A 234 -9.05 6.07 -15.73
C TRP A 234 -9.94 7.20 -16.25
N HIS A 235 -9.32 8.13 -16.97
CA HIS A 235 -10.03 9.06 -17.85
C HIS A 235 -9.67 8.76 -19.29
N ARG A 236 -10.37 7.81 -19.92
CA ARG A 236 -10.25 7.58 -21.37
C ARG A 236 -10.95 8.74 -22.08
N ARG A 237 -10.29 9.36 -23.07
CA ARG A 237 -10.89 10.44 -23.86
C ARG A 237 -12.10 9.89 -24.64
N GLY A 238 -13.31 10.15 -24.15
CA GLY A 238 -14.56 10.00 -24.91
C GLY A 238 -15.36 8.71 -24.69
N GLU A 239 -15.01 7.85 -23.73
CA GLU A 239 -15.79 6.66 -23.35
C GLU A 239 -16.02 6.64 -21.83
N ASP A 240 -17.12 6.01 -21.39
CA ASP A 240 -17.42 5.76 -19.97
C ASP A 240 -16.20 5.14 -19.28
N ALA A 241 -15.95 5.55 -18.04
CA ALA A 241 -14.78 5.13 -17.27
C ALA A 241 -14.67 3.58 -17.27
N ASP A 242 -13.63 3.07 -17.93
CA ASP A 242 -13.27 1.66 -17.88
C ASP A 242 -12.96 1.24 -16.43
N ALA A 243 -13.12 -0.06 -16.15
CA ALA A 243 -12.89 -0.64 -14.83
C ALA A 243 -11.50 -0.21 -14.27
N PRO A 244 -11.42 0.17 -12.98
CA PRO A 244 -10.16 0.63 -12.40
C PRO A 244 -9.15 -0.51 -12.37
N SER A 245 -7.87 -0.20 -12.64
CA SER A 245 -6.81 -1.20 -12.56
C SER A 245 -6.04 -1.06 -11.25
N THR A 246 -5.66 -2.20 -10.70
CA THR A 246 -4.98 -2.30 -9.41
C THR A 246 -3.51 -2.68 -9.60
N VAL A 247 -2.63 -2.01 -8.87
CA VAL A 247 -1.19 -2.30 -8.84
C VAL A 247 -0.80 -2.58 -7.40
N ASP A 248 -0.11 -3.71 -7.18
CA ASP A 248 0.50 -3.99 -5.89
C ASP A 248 1.76 -3.13 -5.72
N ILE A 249 1.74 -2.27 -4.71
CA ILE A 249 2.86 -1.39 -4.33
C ILE A 249 3.39 -1.75 -2.95
N SER A 250 3.14 -2.98 -2.49
CA SER A 250 3.71 -3.53 -1.27
C SER A 250 5.24 -3.49 -1.33
N GLY A 251 5.87 -3.01 -0.26
CA GLY A 251 7.32 -2.76 -0.23
C GLY A 251 7.76 -1.34 -0.63
N ALA A 252 6.83 -0.45 -1.02
CA ALA A 252 7.09 0.98 -1.20
C ALA A 252 7.23 1.70 0.16
N GLU A 253 8.26 1.36 0.92
CA GLU A 253 8.43 1.80 2.31
C GLU A 253 8.49 3.33 2.42
N GLY A 254 9.19 4.01 1.51
CA GLY A 254 9.28 5.47 1.50
C GLY A 254 7.93 6.14 1.28
N LEU A 255 7.13 5.63 0.33
CA LEU A 255 5.78 6.10 0.05
C LEU A 255 4.82 5.85 1.21
N ILE A 256 4.81 4.63 1.76
CA ILE A 256 3.94 4.25 2.88
C ILE A 256 4.27 5.07 4.11
N GLU A 257 5.55 5.27 4.41
CA GLU A 257 5.99 6.12 5.52
C GLU A 257 5.63 7.60 5.30
N SER A 258 5.72 8.10 4.06
CA SER A 258 5.27 9.45 3.69
C SER A 258 3.77 9.63 3.98
N TRP A 259 2.94 8.68 3.55
CA TRP A 259 1.51 8.68 3.84
C TRP A 259 1.21 8.55 5.33
N ARG A 260 1.94 7.69 6.05
CA ARG A 260 1.78 7.53 7.50
C ARG A 260 2.06 8.84 8.24
N ARG A 261 3.15 9.53 7.90
CA ARG A 261 3.47 10.85 8.47
C ARG A 261 2.35 11.84 8.23
N ILE A 262 1.79 11.91 7.03
CA ILE A 262 0.66 12.82 6.73
C ILE A 262 -0.58 12.43 7.57
N ALA A 263 -0.86 11.13 7.71
CA ALA A 263 -1.98 10.62 8.51
C ALA A 263 -1.86 10.96 10.00
N GLU A 264 -0.63 11.10 10.53
CA GLU A 264 -0.35 11.42 11.94
C GLU A 264 -0.46 12.92 12.25
N ARG A 265 -0.43 13.79 11.24
CA ARG A 265 -0.43 15.25 11.40
C ARG A 265 -1.56 15.84 12.23
N PRO A 266 -2.82 15.36 12.19
CA PRO A 266 -3.84 15.85 13.12
C PRO A 266 -3.44 15.74 14.60
N GLY A 267 -2.57 14.79 14.95
CA GLY A 267 -2.02 14.63 16.29
C GLY A 267 -0.88 15.60 16.64
N GLU A 268 -0.28 16.28 15.67
CA GLU A 268 0.87 17.18 15.89
C GLU A 268 0.42 18.55 16.44
N PRO A 269 1.17 19.16 17.38
CA PRO A 269 0.77 20.42 18.02
C PRO A 269 0.43 21.56 17.06
N GLU A 270 1.12 21.65 15.92
CA GLU A 270 0.93 22.71 14.92
C GLU A 270 -0.37 22.57 14.12
N HIS A 271 -0.87 21.35 13.96
CA HIS A 271 -2.02 21.04 13.10
C HIS A 271 -3.28 20.73 13.90
N ARG A 272 -3.12 20.31 15.16
CA ARG A 272 -4.20 19.81 16.00
C ARG A 272 -5.37 20.78 16.18
N ALA A 273 -5.08 22.07 16.40
CA ALA A 273 -6.14 23.08 16.55
C ALA A 273 -6.97 23.26 15.27
N ALA A 274 -6.35 23.15 14.10
CA ALA A 274 -7.05 23.22 12.82
C ALA A 274 -7.90 21.96 12.57
N ALA A 275 -7.37 20.77 12.86
CA ALA A 275 -8.12 19.51 12.75
C ALA A 275 -9.35 19.50 13.68
N VAL A 276 -9.18 19.88 14.94
CA VAL A 276 -10.27 20.02 15.92
C VAL A 276 -11.34 21.00 15.45
N ARG A 277 -10.93 22.16 14.94
CA ARG A 277 -11.87 23.17 14.42
C ARG A 277 -12.63 22.65 13.21
N ALA A 278 -11.98 21.91 12.32
CA ALA A 278 -12.63 21.30 11.17
C ALA A 278 -13.71 20.29 11.60
N LEU A 279 -13.44 19.49 12.64
CA LEU A 279 -14.35 18.47 13.16
C LEU A 279 -15.56 19.02 13.94
N THR A 280 -15.35 20.10 14.69
CA THR A 280 -16.33 20.56 15.71
C THR A 280 -16.91 21.94 15.41
N GLY A 281 -16.32 22.71 14.48
CA GLY A 281 -16.63 24.11 14.25
C GLY A 281 -16.29 25.04 15.43
N VAL A 282 -15.73 24.52 16.52
CA VAL A 282 -15.41 25.26 17.75
C VAL A 282 -13.94 25.05 18.15
N ALA A 283 -13.41 25.98 18.95
CA ALA A 283 -12.07 25.85 19.49
C ALA A 283 -12.10 25.04 20.80
N LEU A 284 -11.43 23.88 20.81
CA LEU A 284 -11.22 23.06 21.99
C LEU A 284 -9.77 23.17 22.49
N PRO A 285 -9.49 22.75 23.74
CA PRO A 285 -8.13 22.54 24.22
C PRO A 285 -7.33 21.64 23.29
N ALA A 286 -6.04 21.93 23.15
CA ALA A 286 -5.16 21.18 22.27
C ALA A 286 -5.00 19.71 22.72
N ASP A 287 -5.20 19.35 23.97
CA ASP A 287 -5.08 17.96 24.44
C ASP A 287 -6.35 17.11 24.25
N ALA A 288 -7.42 17.70 23.71
CA ALA A 288 -8.68 17.00 23.47
C ALA A 288 -8.57 15.93 22.37
N LEU A 289 -7.76 16.17 21.33
CA LEU A 289 -7.52 15.21 20.24
C LEU A 289 -6.27 14.37 20.54
N ARG A 290 -6.44 13.05 20.61
CA ARG A 290 -5.38 12.10 20.93
C ARG A 290 -5.24 11.05 19.81
N PRO A 291 -4.01 10.69 19.42
CA PRO A 291 -3.80 9.60 18.49
C PRO A 291 -4.19 8.26 19.14
N ALA A 292 -4.93 7.45 18.41
CA ALA A 292 -5.32 6.07 18.78
C ALA A 292 -4.64 5.03 17.86
N GLY A 293 -4.10 5.45 16.71
CA GLY A 293 -3.36 4.65 15.75
C GLY A 293 -3.09 5.44 14.46
N PRO A 294 -2.45 4.84 13.45
CA PRO A 294 -2.27 5.48 12.15
C PRO A 294 -3.62 5.91 11.56
N GLY A 295 -3.77 7.22 11.29
CA GLY A 295 -5.03 7.79 10.79
C GLY A 295 -6.24 7.66 11.73
N CYS A 296 -6.04 7.24 12.99
CA CYS A 296 -7.11 7.02 13.96
C CYS A 296 -6.92 7.91 15.18
N PHE A 297 -7.97 8.63 15.58
CA PHE A 297 -7.93 9.60 16.67
C PHE A 297 -9.13 9.47 17.60
N SER A 298 -8.95 9.86 18.85
CA SER A 298 -10.03 10.06 19.82
C SER A 298 -10.11 11.53 20.19
N LEU A 299 -11.31 12.10 20.14
CA LEU A 299 -11.58 13.49 20.54
C LEU A 299 -12.52 13.49 21.75
N ALA A 300 -11.98 13.85 22.91
CA ALA A 300 -12.73 13.95 24.15
C ALA A 300 -13.52 15.28 24.20
N LEU A 301 -14.83 15.20 24.39
CA LEU A 301 -15.74 16.35 24.48
C LEU A 301 -16.33 16.46 25.88
N THR A 302 -16.17 17.61 26.53
CA THR A 302 -16.95 17.99 27.73
C THR A 302 -18.38 18.34 27.35
N GLY A 303 -19.34 18.31 28.29
CA GLY A 303 -20.75 18.63 28.04
C GLY A 303 -20.97 19.94 27.27
N ARG A 304 -20.24 20.99 27.64
CA ARG A 304 -20.24 22.29 26.93
C ARG A 304 -19.92 22.17 25.44
N TYR A 305 -18.91 21.38 25.07
CA TYR A 305 -18.45 21.22 23.70
C TYR A 305 -19.34 20.25 22.92
N ALA A 306 -19.76 19.14 23.55
CA ALA A 306 -20.74 18.24 22.97
C ALA A 306 -22.04 18.99 22.63
N GLN A 307 -22.51 19.89 23.49
CA GLN A 307 -23.67 20.74 23.23
C GLN A 307 -23.42 21.75 22.09
N ALA A 308 -22.21 22.26 21.94
CA ALA A 308 -21.87 23.17 20.84
C ALA A 308 -21.86 22.44 19.49
N VAL A 309 -21.34 21.20 19.46
CA VAL A 309 -21.34 20.35 18.26
C VAL A 309 -22.78 19.94 17.88
N THR A 310 -23.60 19.51 18.84
CA THR A 310 -25.00 19.13 18.57
C THR A 310 -25.88 20.27 18.04
N ARG A 311 -25.52 21.54 18.29
CA ARG A 311 -26.21 22.69 17.68
C ARG A 311 -25.96 22.82 16.18
N GLN A 312 -24.86 22.25 15.66
CA GLN A 312 -24.50 22.30 14.25
C GLN A 312 -25.10 21.14 13.45
N GLY A 313 -25.46 20.04 14.12
CA GLY A 313 -26.01 18.84 13.47
C GLY A 313 -26.08 17.67 14.45
N ALA A 314 -26.20 16.45 13.95
CA ALA A 314 -26.05 15.25 14.76
C ALA A 314 -24.62 15.17 15.32
N LEU A 315 -24.46 14.61 16.53
CA LEU A 315 -23.15 14.28 17.08
C LEU A 315 -22.92 12.78 16.88
N PRO A 316 -22.26 12.36 15.79
CA PRO A 316 -21.98 10.95 15.57
C PRO A 316 -20.91 10.45 16.54
N ARG A 317 -20.95 9.17 16.89
CA ARG A 317 -19.91 8.55 17.72
C ARG A 317 -18.56 8.51 16.99
N ARG A 318 -18.59 8.39 15.66
CA ARG A 318 -17.41 8.35 14.79
C ARG A 318 -17.65 9.19 13.55
N VAL A 319 -16.62 9.91 13.12
CA VAL A 319 -16.66 10.77 11.92
C VAL A 319 -15.39 10.56 11.09
N GLY A 320 -15.50 10.75 9.77
CA GLY A 320 -14.35 10.78 8.88
C GLY A 320 -13.63 12.12 8.96
N LEU A 321 -12.30 12.09 8.94
CA LEU A 321 -11.47 13.27 8.77
C LEU A 321 -10.65 13.14 7.49
N GLU A 322 -10.97 13.94 6.48
CA GLU A 322 -10.15 14.05 5.29
C GLU A 322 -8.96 14.98 5.56
N ILE A 323 -7.75 14.44 5.42
CA ILE A 323 -6.47 15.13 5.58
C ILE A 323 -5.92 15.38 4.18
N ARG A 324 -5.93 16.63 3.74
CA ARG A 324 -5.55 17.01 2.37
C ARG A 324 -4.16 17.61 2.34
N ALA A 325 -3.26 16.96 1.63
CA ALA A 325 -1.99 17.50 1.19
C ALA A 325 -2.00 17.69 -0.34
N GLU A 326 -0.99 18.37 -0.88
CA GLU A 326 -0.94 18.79 -2.29
C GLU A 326 -1.10 17.65 -3.30
N GLN A 327 -0.58 16.46 -2.98
CA GLN A 327 -0.56 15.29 -3.88
C GLN A 327 -1.28 14.08 -3.30
N VAL A 328 -1.86 14.17 -2.10
CA VAL A 328 -2.52 13.04 -1.44
C VAL A 328 -3.58 13.51 -0.45
N HIS A 329 -4.73 12.85 -0.48
CA HIS A 329 -5.80 12.98 0.51
C HIS A 329 -5.97 11.65 1.23
N LEU A 330 -6.00 11.71 2.56
CA LEU A 330 -6.17 10.53 3.41
C LEU A 330 -7.46 10.65 4.20
N LEU A 331 -8.15 9.52 4.40
CA LEU A 331 -9.32 9.41 5.25
C LEU A 331 -8.93 8.80 6.59
N GLY A 332 -8.91 9.64 7.62
CA GLY A 332 -8.79 9.22 9.01
C GLY A 332 -10.15 8.98 9.67
N THR A 333 -10.13 8.27 10.80
CA THR A 333 -11.27 8.10 11.69
C THR A 333 -11.06 8.93 12.94
N VAL A 334 -12.09 9.66 13.38
CA VAL A 334 -12.13 10.28 14.70
C VAL A 334 -13.30 9.73 15.50
N GLU A 335 -13.01 9.14 16.65
CA GLU A 335 -14.02 8.74 17.63
C GLU A 335 -14.25 9.89 18.62
N PHE A 336 -15.51 10.31 18.75
CA PHE A 336 -15.91 11.27 19.75
C PHE A 336 -16.21 10.53 21.06
N THR A 337 -15.56 10.95 22.14
CA THR A 337 -15.72 10.33 23.47
C THR A 337 -16.19 11.37 24.49
N PRO A 338 -17.09 10.99 25.42
CA PRO A 338 -17.50 11.89 26.49
C PRO A 338 -16.35 12.07 27.50
N ALA A 339 -16.08 13.31 27.91
CA ALA A 339 -15.04 13.64 28.88
C ALA A 339 -15.58 13.85 30.32
N ASP A 340 -16.89 14.02 30.47
CA ASP A 340 -17.59 14.26 31.74
C ASP A 340 -19.04 13.74 31.69
N ASP A 341 -19.70 13.65 32.85
CA ASP A 341 -21.08 13.14 32.98
C ASP A 341 -22.10 13.93 32.15
N GLU A 342 -21.86 15.22 31.90
CA GLU A 342 -22.75 16.03 31.05
C GLU A 342 -22.62 15.62 29.57
N ALA A 343 -21.40 15.36 29.10
CA ALA A 343 -21.18 14.80 27.78
C ALA A 343 -21.78 13.39 27.68
N GLU A 344 -21.56 12.51 28.66
CA GLU A 344 -22.12 11.14 28.65
C GLU A 344 -23.63 11.15 28.41
N ARG A 345 -24.33 12.04 29.10
CA ARG A 345 -25.76 12.30 28.94
C ARG A 345 -26.14 12.77 27.53
N ILE A 346 -25.38 13.69 26.94
CA ILE A 346 -25.61 14.17 25.56
C ILE A 346 -25.37 13.03 24.55
N PHE A 347 -24.28 12.29 24.67
CA PHE A 347 -23.98 11.16 23.79
C PHE A 347 -25.07 10.07 23.88
N ALA A 348 -25.54 9.76 25.09
CA ALA A 348 -26.64 8.80 25.28
C ALA A 348 -27.94 9.24 24.61
N LEU A 349 -28.26 10.54 24.67
CA LEU A 349 -29.41 11.11 23.96
C LEU A 349 -29.27 10.99 22.43
N GLU A 350 -28.11 11.33 21.87
CA GLU A 350 -27.85 11.22 20.43
C GLU A 350 -27.94 9.77 19.94
N GLU A 351 -27.32 8.84 20.65
CA GLU A 351 -27.37 7.41 20.32
C GLU A 351 -28.81 6.87 20.40
N PHE A 352 -29.59 7.31 21.39
CA PHE A 352 -30.99 6.92 21.51
C PHE A 352 -31.83 7.47 20.35
N VAL A 353 -31.68 8.76 20.02
CA VAL A 353 -32.41 9.38 18.90
C VAL A 353 -32.02 8.74 17.55
N GLY A 354 -30.73 8.46 17.32
CA GLY A 354 -30.25 7.78 16.13
C GLY A 354 -30.85 6.39 15.96
N ARG A 355 -30.82 5.55 17.01
CA ARG A 355 -31.44 4.21 17.00
C ARG A 355 -32.94 4.24 16.76
N LEU A 356 -33.64 5.28 17.23
CA LEU A 356 -35.06 5.45 16.94
C LEU A 356 -35.30 5.83 15.47
N ALA A 357 -34.44 6.67 14.89
CA ALA A 357 -34.57 7.12 13.51
C ALA A 357 -34.35 6.01 12.47
N GLU A 358 -33.51 5.01 12.78
CA GLU A 358 -33.21 3.87 11.91
C GLU A 358 -34.34 2.81 11.88
N ARG A 359 -35.35 2.92 12.75
CA ARG A 359 -36.41 1.92 12.85
C ARG A 359 -37.55 2.15 11.86
N PRO A 360 -38.18 1.07 11.37
CA PRO A 360 -39.38 1.18 10.57
C PRO A 360 -40.52 1.83 11.37
N ALA A 361 -41.29 2.69 10.71
CA ALA A 361 -42.42 3.39 11.32
C ALA A 361 -43.45 2.40 11.89
N GLY A 362 -43.67 2.43 13.21
CA GLY A 362 -44.66 1.58 13.90
C GLY A 362 -44.13 0.79 15.12
N ALA A 363 -42.82 0.78 15.38
CA ALA A 363 -42.26 0.15 16.57
C ALA A 363 -42.29 1.10 17.79
N VAL A 364 -43.45 1.24 18.44
CA VAL A 364 -43.74 2.25 19.47
C VAL A 364 -43.32 1.84 20.91
N ASP A 365 -43.07 0.54 21.16
CA ASP A 365 -42.84 -0.01 22.51
C ASP A 365 -41.55 0.42 23.24
N VAL A 366 -40.76 1.34 22.69
CA VAL A 366 -39.37 1.59 23.13
C VAL A 366 -39.25 2.80 24.06
N VAL A 367 -40.24 3.69 24.11
CA VAL A 367 -40.25 4.81 25.07
C VAL A 367 -40.28 4.29 26.53
N ALA A 368 -40.80 3.07 26.75
CA ALA A 368 -40.78 2.43 28.07
C ALA A 368 -39.37 1.97 28.52
N ALA A 369 -38.43 1.78 27.59
CA ALA A 369 -37.08 1.27 27.83
C ALA A 369 -36.00 2.36 27.66
N GLU A 370 -36.31 3.60 28.02
CA GLU A 370 -35.33 4.69 28.08
C GLU A 370 -34.18 4.32 29.04
N PRO A 371 -32.91 4.44 28.60
CA PRO A 371 -31.78 4.38 29.51
C PRO A 371 -31.93 5.42 30.63
N GLU A 372 -31.49 5.09 31.84
CA GLU A 372 -31.53 6.00 32.99
C GLU A 372 -30.85 7.34 32.70
N THR A 373 -29.74 7.30 31.94
CA THR A 373 -29.02 8.48 31.46
C THR A 373 -29.84 9.40 30.56
N VAL A 374 -30.80 8.90 29.78
CA VAL A 374 -31.69 9.72 28.94
C VAL A 374 -32.79 10.37 29.80
N ARG A 375 -33.28 9.66 30.82
CA ARG A 375 -34.26 10.22 31.77
C ARG A 375 -33.70 11.41 32.52
N GLU A 376 -32.43 11.36 32.92
CA GLU A 376 -31.73 12.44 33.59
C GLU A 376 -31.54 13.72 32.73
N VAL A 377 -31.62 13.62 31.40
CA VAL A 377 -31.46 14.75 30.47
C VAL A 377 -32.77 15.53 30.23
N GLY A 378 -33.87 15.09 30.86
CA GLY A 378 -35.20 15.66 30.68
C GLY A 378 -36.21 14.70 30.07
N GLY A 379 -35.89 13.40 30.01
CA GLY A 379 -36.79 12.33 29.62
C GLY A 379 -37.36 12.48 28.20
N PRO A 380 -38.62 12.03 27.96
CA PRO A 380 -39.22 11.99 26.63
C PRO A 380 -39.20 13.34 25.89
N GLN A 381 -39.36 14.46 26.61
CA GLN A 381 -39.36 15.79 26.02
C GLN A 381 -38.00 16.17 25.41
N ALA A 382 -36.89 15.74 26.02
CA ALA A 382 -35.55 15.97 25.50
C ALA A 382 -35.34 15.21 24.17
N VAL A 383 -35.83 13.96 24.11
CA VAL A 383 -35.81 13.12 22.92
C VAL A 383 -36.61 13.77 21.78
N TRP A 384 -37.84 14.23 22.04
CA TRP A 384 -38.67 14.88 21.00
C TRP A 384 -38.06 16.17 20.48
N ARG A 385 -37.58 17.03 21.40
CA ARG A 385 -36.95 18.29 21.03
C ARG A 385 -35.75 18.03 20.13
N ARG A 386 -34.93 17.05 20.48
CA ARG A 386 -33.74 16.72 19.72
C ARG A 386 -34.06 16.10 18.37
N ALA A 387 -34.97 15.12 18.33
CA ALA A 387 -35.50 14.54 17.11
C ALA A 387 -36.06 15.59 16.14
N TRP A 388 -36.78 16.60 16.67
CA TRP A 388 -37.30 17.71 15.88
C TRP A 388 -36.19 18.57 15.29
N GLN A 389 -35.15 18.89 16.08
CA GLN A 389 -33.98 19.66 15.63
C GLN A 389 -33.23 18.93 14.50
N LEU A 390 -33.14 17.61 14.56
CA LEU A 390 -32.54 16.76 13.53
C LEU A 390 -33.47 16.51 12.32
N GLY A 391 -34.68 17.09 12.31
CA GLY A 391 -35.61 17.01 11.19
C GLY A 391 -36.46 15.73 11.15
N HIS A 392 -36.41 14.87 12.17
CA HIS A 392 -37.19 13.63 12.26
C HIS A 392 -38.66 13.88 12.67
N ARG A 393 -39.38 14.74 11.96
CA ARG A 393 -40.75 15.18 12.33
C ARG A 393 -41.74 14.03 12.44
N ARG A 394 -41.68 13.05 11.53
CA ARG A 394 -42.55 11.85 11.55
C ARG A 394 -42.36 11.05 12.83
N MET A 395 -41.11 10.89 13.27
CA MET A 395 -40.78 10.21 14.53
C MET A 395 -41.36 10.95 15.72
N VAL A 396 -41.21 12.29 15.77
CA VAL A 396 -41.77 13.09 16.87
C VAL A 396 -43.30 12.95 16.94
N HIS A 397 -44.00 13.00 15.80
CA HIS A 397 -45.46 12.81 15.78
C HIS A 397 -45.88 11.42 16.26
N ALA A 398 -45.17 10.37 15.84
CA ALA A 398 -45.46 9.01 16.30
C ALA A 398 -45.21 8.86 17.81
N LEU A 399 -44.12 9.43 18.34
CA LEU A 399 -43.80 9.37 19.76
C LEU A 399 -44.78 10.16 20.64
N ARG A 400 -45.39 11.21 20.09
CA ARG A 400 -46.38 12.05 20.79
C ARG A 400 -47.82 11.64 20.50
N GLU A 401 -48.07 10.61 19.71
CA GLU A 401 -49.42 10.26 19.25
C GLU A 401 -50.40 10.06 20.42
N ALA A 402 -49.97 9.38 21.49
CA ALA A 402 -50.79 9.18 22.67
C ALA A 402 -51.13 10.50 23.40
N GLU A 403 -50.19 11.44 23.49
CA GLU A 403 -50.40 12.73 24.17
C GLU A 403 -51.14 13.75 23.30
N ASP A 404 -50.82 13.77 22.01
CA ASP A 404 -51.37 14.72 21.03
C ASP A 404 -52.80 14.33 20.59
N PHE A 405 -53.23 13.07 20.76
CA PHE A 405 -54.56 12.59 20.34
C PHE A 405 -55.38 11.94 21.47
N ASP A 406 -55.01 12.12 22.74
CA ASP A 406 -55.70 11.55 23.90
C ASP A 406 -57.15 12.05 24.07
N TYR A 407 -57.55 13.09 23.34
CA TYR A 407 -58.94 13.57 23.27
C TYR A 407 -59.89 12.64 22.48
N ALA A 408 -59.40 11.57 21.84
CA ALA A 408 -60.22 10.61 21.08
C ALA A 408 -60.61 9.34 21.87
N ARG A 409 -60.25 9.23 23.16
CA ARG A 409 -60.51 8.05 24.02
C ARG A 409 -61.40 8.30 25.25
N ASN A 410 -62.23 9.35 25.22
CA ASN A 410 -63.33 9.51 26.19
C ASN A 410 -64.69 9.25 25.53
#